data_AF-A0A6A5BJS8-F1
#
_entry.id   AF-A0A6A5BJS8-F1
#
_cell.length_a   1.000
_cell.length_b   1.000
_cell.length_c   1.000
_cell.angle_alpha   90.00
_cell.angle_beta   90.00
_cell.angle_gamma   90.00
#
_symmetry.space_group_name_H-M   'P 1'
#
loop_
_entity.id
_entity.type
_entity.pdbx_description
1 polymer ?
#
loop_
_entity_poly.entity_id
_entity_poly.type
_entity_poly.pdbx_seq_one_letter_code
_entity_poly.pdbx_strand_id
1 'polypeptide(L)'
;MKLSLFLVVALSTTLLLALFTRDSLQQQYQMRSLYQGTTCSGAPFRVVTQKITSQCNATDSCTKYTAEPSVLSYTQSCPTAFPNQANVKGEIYINTYSDASCSAASLSSYEVYLINTCMTSNVIFGPNAKSAKYVNCEKLVLYEDDQCQTVSAEDPVVLNTCNTQKKTYRCGAAADKISSSLVVLVVLMILGLFMM
;
A
#
# COMPACT_ATOMS: atom_id res chain seq x y z
N MET A 1 1.48 37.34 -47.90
CA MET A 1 1.91 35.92 -47.92
C MET A 1 3.04 35.55 -46.94
N LYS A 2 3.97 36.46 -46.59
CA LYS A 2 5.09 36.11 -45.68
C LYS A 2 4.71 36.05 -44.19
N LEU A 3 3.76 36.87 -43.75
CA LEU A 3 3.32 36.92 -42.34
C LEU A 3 2.55 35.65 -41.90
N SER A 4 1.72 35.11 -42.80
CA SER A 4 0.92 33.90 -42.54
C SER A 4 1.78 32.65 -42.43
N LEU A 5 2.86 32.55 -43.19
CA LEU A 5 3.81 31.43 -43.09
C LEU A 5 4.56 31.46 -41.75
N PHE A 6 5.00 32.65 -41.31
CA PHE A 6 5.72 32.83 -40.05
C PHE A 6 4.85 32.48 -38.85
N LEU A 7 3.57 32.84 -38.90
CA LEU A 7 2.61 32.56 -37.83
C LEU A 7 2.29 31.06 -37.72
N VAL A 8 2.17 30.36 -38.85
CA VAL A 8 1.96 28.90 -38.88
C VAL A 8 3.18 28.15 -38.38
N VAL A 9 4.40 28.59 -38.73
CA VAL A 9 5.64 27.98 -38.24
C VAL A 9 5.85 28.25 -36.74
N ALA A 10 5.54 29.45 -36.26
CA ALA A 10 5.59 29.76 -34.84
C ALA A 10 4.59 28.92 -34.04
N LEU A 11 3.34 28.80 -34.51
CA LEU A 11 2.33 28.00 -33.83
C LEU A 11 2.70 26.51 -33.79
N SER A 12 3.16 25.96 -34.91
CA SER A 12 3.52 24.54 -35.01
C SER A 12 4.77 24.20 -34.19
N THR A 13 5.75 25.10 -34.11
CA THR A 13 6.93 24.93 -33.24
C THR A 13 6.58 25.02 -31.76
N THR A 14 5.72 25.96 -31.32
CA THR A 14 5.23 25.97 -29.94
C THR A 14 4.40 24.73 -29.60
N LEU A 15 3.62 24.21 -30.55
CA LEU A 15 2.85 22.99 -30.36
C LEU A 15 3.74 21.75 -30.27
N LEU A 16 4.80 21.65 -31.10
CA LEU A 16 5.80 20.58 -30.97
C LEU A 16 6.57 20.68 -29.65
N LEU A 17 7.03 21.87 -29.23
CA LEU A 17 7.72 22.03 -27.95
C LEU A 17 6.82 21.66 -26.76
N ALA A 18 5.53 22.01 -26.80
CA ALA A 18 4.56 21.61 -25.77
C ALA A 18 4.36 20.09 -25.71
N LEU A 19 4.46 19.39 -26.84
CA LEU A 19 4.40 17.93 -26.90
C LEU A 19 5.68 17.26 -26.38
N PHE A 20 6.86 17.83 -26.62
CA PHE A 20 8.14 17.33 -26.09
C PHE A 20 8.33 17.57 -24.58
N THR A 21 7.74 18.63 -24.01
CA THR A 21 7.75 18.81 -22.54
C THR A 21 6.85 17.82 -21.79
N ARG A 22 6.02 17.05 -22.49
CA ARG A 22 5.22 15.97 -21.90
C ARG A 22 5.97 14.64 -21.80
N ASP A 23 7.19 14.55 -22.34
CA ASP A 23 8.03 13.37 -22.11
C ASP A 23 8.48 13.32 -20.65
N SER A 24 7.71 12.55 -19.89
CA SER A 24 8.24 11.60 -18.93
C SER A 24 8.87 12.17 -17.66
N LEU A 25 8.08 12.91 -16.87
CA LEU A 25 8.10 12.58 -15.45
C LEU A 25 7.53 11.17 -15.31
N GLN A 26 8.34 10.14 -15.61
CA GLN A 26 7.99 8.77 -15.25
C GLN A 26 7.76 8.82 -13.75
N GLN A 27 6.51 8.64 -13.33
CA GLN A 27 6.21 8.45 -11.93
C GLN A 27 6.96 7.19 -11.51
N GLN A 28 8.04 7.40 -10.76
CA GLN A 28 8.76 6.31 -10.13
C GLN A 28 8.14 6.09 -8.76
N TYR A 29 8.11 4.83 -8.37
CA TYR A 29 7.57 4.45 -7.09
C TYR A 29 8.73 3.92 -6.26
N GLN A 30 8.72 4.21 -4.97
CA GLN A 30 9.66 3.68 -4.02
C GLN A 30 8.94 2.63 -3.19
N MET A 31 9.45 1.40 -3.21
CA MET A 31 9.00 0.32 -2.35
C MET A 31 10.10 0.01 -1.34
N ARG A 32 9.76 -0.05 -0.06
CA ARG A 32 10.66 -0.51 1.01
C ARG A 32 10.16 -1.83 1.55
N SER A 33 11.05 -2.81 1.71
CA SER A 33 10.76 -4.07 2.38
C SER A 33 11.53 -4.10 3.70
N LEU A 34 10.82 -4.19 4.82
CA LEU A 34 11.43 -4.26 6.15
C LEU A 34 11.66 -5.71 6.58
N TYR A 35 12.72 -5.95 7.33
CA TYR A 35 13.09 -7.25 7.88
C TYR A 35 13.40 -7.07 9.36
N GLN A 36 12.94 -8.01 10.19
CA GLN A 36 13.31 -8.01 11.60
C GLN A 36 14.68 -8.65 11.76
N GLY A 37 15.46 -8.05 12.64
CA GLY A 37 16.88 -8.30 12.76
C GLY A 37 17.72 -7.45 11.82
N THR A 38 19.03 -7.64 11.92
CA THR A 38 20.03 -6.80 11.26
C THR A 38 20.36 -7.24 9.83
N THR A 39 19.69 -8.25 9.31
CA THR A 39 19.92 -8.85 7.99
C THR A 39 18.63 -8.97 7.21
N CYS A 40 18.70 -8.82 5.89
CA CYS A 40 17.56 -8.93 4.99
C CYS A 40 17.36 -10.39 4.54
N SER A 41 17.48 -11.31 5.49
CA SER A 41 17.34 -12.75 5.29
C SER A 41 16.02 -13.25 5.88
N GLY A 42 15.32 -14.11 5.16
CA GLY A 42 14.01 -14.63 5.58
C GLY A 42 12.84 -13.81 5.04
N ALA A 43 11.64 -14.10 5.53
CA ALA A 43 10.44 -13.38 5.13
C ALA A 43 10.47 -11.97 5.74
N PRO A 44 10.32 -10.90 4.93
CA PRO A 44 10.27 -9.55 5.47
C PRO A 44 9.13 -9.43 6.48
N PHE A 45 9.38 -8.68 7.55
CA PHE A 45 8.30 -8.09 8.32
C PHE A 45 7.65 -7.08 7.40
N ARG A 46 6.50 -7.46 6.87
CA ARG A 46 5.89 -6.69 5.79
C ARG A 46 5.42 -5.40 6.43
N VAL A 47 6.14 -4.32 6.15
CA VAL A 47 5.67 -2.95 6.15
C VAL A 47 6.17 -2.43 4.83
N VAL A 48 5.38 -2.71 3.80
CA VAL A 48 5.76 -2.35 2.44
C VAL A 48 5.05 -1.07 2.10
N THR A 49 5.67 0.09 2.36
CA THR A 49 5.11 1.35 1.89
C THR A 49 5.57 1.59 0.47
N GLN A 50 4.62 1.69 -0.45
CA GLN A 50 4.88 2.31 -1.73
C GLN A 50 4.64 3.81 -1.66
N LYS A 51 5.65 4.60 -2.02
CA LYS A 51 5.58 6.05 -2.13
C LYS A 51 5.84 6.49 -3.56
N ILE A 52 5.06 7.45 -4.05
CA ILE A 52 5.27 8.04 -5.37
C ILE A 52 6.35 9.14 -5.21
N THR A 53 7.51 8.98 -5.83
CA THR A 53 8.59 9.98 -5.81
C THR A 53 9.15 10.17 -7.21
N SER A 54 9.37 11.42 -7.63
CA SER A 54 10.01 11.73 -8.91
C SER A 54 11.52 11.43 -8.93
N GLN A 55 12.09 11.06 -7.78
CA GLN A 55 13.49 10.66 -7.62
C GLN A 55 13.51 9.40 -6.75
N CYS A 56 13.47 8.22 -7.39
CA CYS A 56 13.61 6.96 -6.68
C CYS A 56 15.05 6.45 -6.80
N ASN A 57 15.73 6.30 -5.65
CA ASN A 57 17.07 5.71 -5.59
C ASN A 57 16.96 4.29 -5.03
N ALA A 58 17.06 3.25 -5.85
CA ALA A 58 17.02 1.87 -5.36
C ALA A 58 18.25 1.57 -4.49
N THR A 59 18.12 0.60 -3.59
CA THR A 59 19.25 0.08 -2.80
C THR A 59 19.21 -1.44 -2.91
N ASP A 60 20.11 -1.98 -3.71
CA ASP A 60 20.21 -3.42 -3.97
C ASP A 60 20.82 -4.20 -2.78
N SER A 61 21.31 -3.49 -1.76
CA SER A 61 21.92 -4.04 -0.55
C SER A 61 21.06 -3.84 0.70
N CYS A 62 21.21 -4.75 1.66
CA CYS A 62 20.53 -4.66 2.94
C CYS A 62 21.08 -3.50 3.78
N THR A 63 20.19 -2.58 4.17
CA THR A 63 20.54 -1.39 4.95
C THR A 63 19.90 -1.44 6.33
N LYS A 64 20.64 -1.12 7.39
CA LYS A 64 20.08 -1.01 8.74
C LYS A 64 19.15 0.20 8.82
N TYR A 65 17.98 0.04 9.45
CA TYR A 65 17.06 1.16 9.62
C TYR A 65 17.59 2.10 10.71
N THR A 66 17.89 3.36 10.37
CA THR A 66 18.67 4.25 11.26
C THR A 66 18.01 4.51 12.61
N ALA A 67 16.69 4.55 12.67
CA ALA A 67 15.98 4.75 13.94
C ALA A 67 15.98 3.48 14.81
N GLU A 68 16.22 2.30 14.23
CA GLU A 68 16.21 1.00 14.91
C GLU A 68 17.31 0.07 14.37
N PRO A 69 18.59 0.47 14.47
CA PRO A 69 19.69 -0.16 13.73
C PRO A 69 20.01 -1.59 14.16
N SER A 70 19.52 -2.00 15.34
CA SER A 70 19.68 -3.35 15.91
C SER A 70 18.47 -4.26 15.70
N VAL A 71 17.31 -3.70 15.35
CA VAL A 71 16.03 -4.42 15.35
C VAL A 71 15.46 -4.54 13.95
N LEU A 72 15.73 -3.57 13.06
CA LEU A 72 15.22 -3.56 11.70
C LEU A 72 16.31 -3.34 10.65
N SER A 73 16.13 -4.01 9.53
CA SER A 73 16.84 -3.75 8.28
C SER A 73 15.86 -3.65 7.12
N TYR A 74 16.30 -3.10 5.99
CA TYR A 74 15.45 -2.91 4.83
C TYR A 74 16.20 -3.03 3.50
N THR A 75 15.44 -3.36 2.47
CA THR A 75 15.83 -3.19 1.07
C THR A 75 14.91 -2.17 0.41
N GLN A 76 15.37 -1.55 -0.68
CA GLN A 76 14.60 -0.52 -1.39
C GLN A 76 14.63 -0.77 -2.90
N SER A 77 13.48 -0.77 -3.53
CA SER A 77 13.34 -0.92 -4.98
C SER A 77 12.53 0.23 -5.59
N CYS A 78 12.67 0.39 -6.91
CA CYS A 78 12.05 1.48 -7.66
C CYS A 78 11.14 0.98 -8.80
N PRO A 79 9.96 0.41 -8.49
CA PRO A 79 9.04 -0.02 -9.55
C PRO A 79 8.45 1.16 -10.34
N THR A 80 7.94 0.87 -11.54
CA THR A 80 7.32 1.83 -12.47
C THR A 80 5.79 1.88 -12.36
N ALA A 81 5.18 1.06 -11.49
CA ALA A 81 3.75 1.02 -11.21
C ALA A 81 3.48 0.55 -9.77
N PHE A 82 2.26 0.75 -9.28
CA PHE A 82 1.77 0.00 -8.11
C PHE A 82 1.80 -1.51 -8.43
N PRO A 83 2.35 -2.36 -7.55
CA PRO A 83 2.27 -3.79 -7.73
C PRO A 83 0.79 -4.20 -7.68
N ASN A 84 0.47 -5.24 -8.44
CA ASN A 84 -0.85 -5.84 -8.34
C ASN A 84 -1.09 -6.27 -6.89
N GLN A 85 -2.23 -5.84 -6.32
CA GLN A 85 -2.61 -6.22 -4.97
C GLN A 85 -2.87 -7.73 -4.94
N ALA A 86 -1.90 -8.49 -4.45
CA ALA A 86 -2.07 -9.91 -4.20
C ALA A 86 -2.70 -10.06 -2.81
N ASN A 87 -3.89 -10.66 -2.72
CA ASN A 87 -4.54 -10.97 -1.43
C ASN A 87 -3.93 -12.21 -0.78
N VAL A 88 -2.68 -12.12 -0.35
CA VAL A 88 -1.93 -13.20 0.29
C VAL A 88 -2.52 -13.53 1.66
N LYS A 89 -2.76 -14.81 1.93
CA LYS A 89 -3.20 -15.31 3.23
C LYS A 89 -2.21 -14.94 4.33
N GLY A 90 -2.71 -14.40 5.44
CA GLY A 90 -1.88 -13.98 6.58
C GLY A 90 -1.44 -12.52 6.53
N GLU A 91 -2.01 -11.71 5.63
CA GLU A 91 -1.68 -10.29 5.50
C GLU A 91 -2.90 -9.39 5.68
N ILE A 92 -2.64 -8.16 6.11
CA ILE A 92 -3.56 -7.04 6.04
C ILE A 92 -2.96 -5.95 5.15
N TYR A 93 -3.78 -5.41 4.25
CA TYR A 93 -3.44 -4.35 3.31
C TYR A 93 -4.10 -3.04 3.73
N ILE A 94 -3.34 -1.95 3.70
CA ILE A 94 -3.84 -0.61 3.94
C ILE A 94 -3.57 0.20 2.68
N ASN A 95 -4.63 0.52 1.95
CA ASN A 95 -4.54 1.37 0.77
C ASN A 95 -4.94 2.78 1.18
N THR A 96 -4.11 3.75 0.82
CA THR A 96 -4.42 5.17 0.98
C THR A 96 -4.58 5.80 -0.40
N TYR A 97 -5.61 6.61 -0.55
CA TYR A 97 -6.00 7.24 -1.80
C TYR A 97 -5.96 8.77 -1.68
N SER A 98 -5.71 9.47 -2.79
CA SER A 98 -5.71 10.92 -2.86
C SER A 98 -7.13 11.51 -2.75
N ASP A 99 -8.14 10.75 -3.16
CA ASP A 99 -9.55 11.10 -3.14
C ASP A 99 -10.44 9.93 -2.64
N ALA A 100 -11.74 10.17 -2.51
CA ALA A 100 -12.72 9.20 -2.02
C ALA A 100 -13.26 8.26 -3.12
N SER A 101 -12.73 8.30 -4.35
CA SER A 101 -13.15 7.39 -5.43
C SER A 101 -12.60 5.98 -5.25
N CYS A 102 -11.46 5.85 -4.57
CA CYS A 102 -10.63 4.65 -4.48
C CYS A 102 -10.40 3.92 -5.80
N SER A 103 -10.34 4.68 -6.88
CA SER A 103 -9.87 4.19 -8.16
C SER A 103 -8.37 3.87 -8.09
N ALA A 104 -7.90 2.96 -8.94
CA ALA A 104 -6.46 2.68 -9.07
C ALA A 104 -5.66 3.95 -9.40
N ALA A 105 -6.24 4.89 -10.15
CA ALA A 105 -5.64 6.18 -10.48
C ALA A 105 -5.48 7.11 -9.27
N SER A 106 -6.33 6.95 -8.25
CA SER A 106 -6.27 7.72 -7.00
C SER A 106 -5.42 7.05 -5.91
N LEU A 107 -4.87 5.85 -6.13
CA LEU A 107 -4.04 5.17 -5.13
C LEU A 107 -2.76 5.97 -4.90
N SER A 108 -2.54 6.43 -3.67
CA SER A 108 -1.40 7.28 -3.31
C SER A 108 -0.36 6.54 -2.47
N SER A 109 -0.80 5.55 -1.69
CA SER A 109 0.10 4.67 -0.95
C SER A 109 -0.52 3.30 -0.70
N TYR A 110 0.34 2.32 -0.55
CA TYR A 110 0.00 0.93 -0.29
C TYR A 110 0.92 0.45 0.83
N GLU A 111 0.34 -0.16 1.87
CA GLU A 111 1.03 -0.74 3.00
C GLU A 111 0.52 -2.18 3.23
N VAL A 112 1.41 -3.07 3.65
CA VAL A 112 1.10 -4.49 3.90
C VAL A 112 1.67 -4.84 5.26
N TYR A 113 0.91 -5.54 6.11
CA TYR A 113 1.35 -6.07 7.41
C TYR A 113 1.03 -7.55 7.55
N LEU A 114 1.88 -8.30 8.26
CA LEU A 114 1.61 -9.70 8.62
C LEU A 114 0.68 -9.76 9.82
N ILE A 115 -0.35 -10.59 9.73
CA ILE A 115 -1.21 -10.90 10.88
C ILE A 115 -0.54 -11.97 11.74
N ASN A 116 -0.89 -11.95 13.01
CA ASN A 116 -0.48 -12.92 14.01
C ASN A 116 1.04 -13.06 14.20
N THR A 117 1.84 -12.10 13.73
CA THR A 117 3.29 -12.04 13.91
C THR A 117 3.64 -10.91 14.89
N CYS A 118 4.54 -11.18 15.83
CA CYS A 118 5.01 -10.18 16.78
C CYS A 118 6.08 -9.28 16.14
N MET A 119 5.80 -7.99 16.03
CA MET A 119 6.67 -7.03 15.35
C MET A 119 7.25 -6.04 16.36
N THR A 120 8.57 -5.88 16.40
CA THR A 120 9.23 -4.92 17.29
C THR A 120 9.61 -3.67 16.51
N SER A 121 8.93 -2.55 16.78
CA SER A 121 9.31 -1.26 16.22
C SER A 121 8.67 -0.07 16.94
N ASN A 122 9.49 0.78 17.55
CA ASN A 122 9.03 2.03 18.14
C ASN A 122 8.67 3.09 17.09
N VAL A 123 9.16 2.95 15.85
CA VAL A 123 8.84 3.84 14.74
C VAL A 123 7.49 3.49 14.14
N ILE A 124 7.16 2.21 14.03
CA ILE A 124 5.89 1.77 13.44
C ILE A 124 4.75 1.90 14.45
N PHE A 125 4.97 1.52 15.71
CA PHE A 125 3.90 1.41 16.72
C PHE A 125 3.91 2.53 17.77
N GLY A 126 4.87 3.46 17.68
CA GLY A 126 5.05 4.55 18.62
C GLY A 126 5.93 4.18 19.82
N PRO A 127 6.37 5.17 20.61
CA PRO A 127 7.41 5.00 21.63
C PRO A 127 6.97 4.21 22.86
N ASN A 128 5.66 4.04 23.06
CA ASN A 128 5.09 3.44 24.27
C ASN A 128 4.85 1.93 24.14
N ALA A 129 4.98 1.38 22.94
CA ALA A 129 4.85 -0.05 22.67
C ALA A 129 6.21 -0.63 22.28
N LYS A 130 6.60 -1.77 22.88
CA LYS A 130 7.83 -2.46 22.48
C LYS A 130 7.60 -3.41 21.31
N SER A 131 6.40 -3.96 21.22
CA SER A 131 5.98 -4.75 20.06
C SER A 131 4.49 -4.60 19.79
N ALA A 132 4.08 -5.02 18.59
CA ALA A 132 2.68 -5.04 18.20
C ALA A 132 2.35 -6.22 17.28
N LYS A 133 1.06 -6.56 17.21
CA LYS A 133 0.51 -7.66 16.41
C LYS A 133 -0.86 -7.28 15.86
N TYR A 134 -1.07 -7.44 14.56
CA TYR A 134 -2.42 -7.48 14.01
C TYR A 134 -3.02 -8.85 14.25
N VAL A 135 -4.08 -8.95 15.05
CA VAL A 135 -4.71 -10.23 15.39
C VAL A 135 -5.92 -10.46 14.50
N ASN A 136 -5.89 -11.55 13.72
CA ASN A 136 -7.01 -12.03 12.88
C ASN A 136 -7.69 -10.97 11.98
N CYS A 137 -7.00 -9.89 11.61
CA CYS A 137 -7.57 -8.73 10.90
C CYS A 137 -8.65 -7.93 11.67
N GLU A 138 -8.81 -8.18 12.96
CA GLU A 138 -9.85 -7.55 13.80
C GLU A 138 -9.31 -6.38 14.61
N LYS A 139 -8.07 -6.49 15.09
CA LYS A 139 -7.47 -5.49 15.99
C LYS A 139 -5.96 -5.43 15.86
N LEU A 140 -5.42 -4.26 16.16
CA LEU A 140 -4.01 -4.04 16.47
C LEU A 140 -3.84 -4.17 17.98
N VAL A 141 -2.97 -5.07 18.42
CA VAL A 141 -2.60 -5.24 19.84
C VAL A 141 -1.20 -4.69 20.04
N LEU A 142 -1.04 -3.82 21.03
CA LEU A 142 0.23 -3.28 21.48
C LEU A 142 0.67 -4.01 22.75
N TYR A 143 1.98 -4.20 22.92
CA TYR A 143 2.56 -4.95 24.02
C TYR A 143 3.68 -4.19 24.73
N GLU A 144 3.84 -4.46 26.02
CA GLU A 144 4.89 -3.88 26.89
C GLU A 144 6.26 -4.56 26.75
N ASP A 145 6.27 -5.77 26.18
CA ASP A 145 7.46 -6.58 25.92
C ASP A 145 7.73 -6.73 24.41
N ASP A 146 8.89 -7.29 24.07
CA ASP A 146 9.35 -7.52 22.70
C ASP A 146 8.92 -8.89 22.13
N GLN A 147 8.18 -9.69 22.91
CA GLN A 147 7.75 -11.06 22.56
C GLN A 147 6.23 -11.18 22.38
N CYS A 148 5.50 -10.05 22.44
CA CYS A 148 4.05 -9.97 22.38
C CYS A 148 3.33 -10.86 23.41
N GLN A 149 3.77 -10.82 24.67
CA GLN A 149 3.16 -11.60 25.76
C GLN A 149 2.23 -10.77 26.65
N THR A 150 2.62 -9.53 26.95
CA THR A 150 1.95 -8.64 27.90
C THR A 150 1.27 -7.50 27.17
N VAL A 151 -0.06 -7.57 27.06
CA VAL A 151 -0.87 -6.57 26.33
C VAL A 151 -0.88 -5.25 27.09
N SER A 152 -0.57 -4.15 26.39
CA SER A 152 -0.68 -2.79 26.93
C SER A 152 -1.96 -2.09 26.47
N ALA A 153 -2.33 -2.27 25.19
CA ALA A 153 -3.50 -1.66 24.58
C ALA A 153 -3.97 -2.46 23.36
N GLU A 154 -5.23 -2.27 22.98
CA GLU A 154 -5.81 -2.88 21.79
C GLU A 154 -6.73 -1.88 21.07
N ASP A 155 -6.57 -1.75 19.76
CA ASP A 155 -7.39 -0.90 18.90
C ASP A 155 -8.04 -1.72 17.79
N PRO A 156 -9.36 -1.62 17.57
CA PRO A 156 -10.03 -2.34 16.49
C PRO A 156 -9.60 -1.83 15.12
N VAL A 157 -9.41 -2.75 14.18
CA VAL A 157 -9.21 -2.44 12.77
C VAL A 157 -10.57 -2.20 12.13
N VAL A 158 -10.86 -0.95 11.80
CA VAL A 158 -12.09 -0.60 11.08
C VAL A 158 -11.88 -0.85 9.58
N LEU A 159 -12.56 -1.86 9.05
CA LEU A 159 -12.59 -2.14 7.61
C LEU A 159 -13.36 -1.04 6.88
N ASN A 160 -12.66 0.05 6.58
CA ASN A 160 -13.24 1.19 5.89
C ASN A 160 -13.64 0.86 4.44
N THR A 161 -14.88 1.20 4.09
CA THR A 161 -15.39 1.13 2.72
C THR A 161 -15.12 2.45 2.01
N CYS A 162 -14.61 2.39 0.78
CA CYS A 162 -14.35 3.61 0.03
C CYS A 162 -15.59 4.23 -0.58
N ASN A 163 -16.18 5.16 0.17
CA ASN A 163 -17.12 6.19 -0.30
C ASN A 163 -17.09 7.41 0.64
N THR A 164 -16.56 7.28 1.86
CA THR A 164 -16.43 8.36 2.85
C THR A 164 -15.01 8.52 3.40
N GLN A 165 -14.10 7.59 3.10
CA GLN A 165 -12.76 7.51 3.67
C GLN A 165 -11.72 7.41 2.56
N LYS A 166 -10.57 8.07 2.74
CA LYS A 166 -9.40 7.99 1.84
C LYS A 166 -8.50 6.78 2.14
N LYS A 167 -8.91 5.89 3.03
CA LYS A 167 -8.17 4.70 3.45
C LYS A 167 -9.07 3.50 3.43
N THR A 168 -8.59 2.37 2.90
CA THR A 168 -9.28 1.08 2.95
C THR A 168 -8.37 0.02 3.55
N TYR A 169 -8.93 -0.77 4.46
CA TYR A 169 -8.26 -1.92 5.04
C TYR A 169 -8.80 -3.19 4.38
N ARG A 170 -7.92 -4.10 3.98
CA ARG A 170 -8.31 -5.39 3.39
C ARG A 170 -7.55 -6.50 4.07
N CYS A 171 -8.25 -7.53 4.53
CA CYS A 171 -7.60 -8.77 4.95
C CYS A 171 -7.30 -9.60 3.70
N GLY A 172 -6.10 -10.17 3.61
CA GLY A 172 -5.77 -11.17 2.58
C GLY A 172 -6.66 -12.40 2.72
N ALA A 173 -6.60 -13.33 1.75
CA ALA A 173 -7.55 -14.43 1.60
C ALA A 173 -7.54 -15.51 2.72
N ALA A 174 -7.20 -15.15 3.95
CA ALA A 174 -7.60 -15.86 5.15
C ALA A 174 -8.38 -14.94 6.11
N ALA A 175 -9.43 -14.33 5.58
CA ALA A 175 -10.72 -14.28 6.27
C ALA A 175 -11.74 -14.86 5.29
N ASP A 176 -11.62 -16.16 5.03
CA ASP A 176 -12.62 -16.90 4.28
C ASP A 176 -13.99 -16.65 4.90
N LYS A 177 -14.95 -16.32 4.04
CA LYS A 177 -16.37 -16.01 4.28
C LYS A 177 -16.67 -14.54 4.60
N ILE A 178 -16.87 -13.74 3.54
CA ILE A 178 -18.14 -13.06 3.22
C ILE A 178 -17.99 -12.53 1.77
N SER A 179 -18.38 -13.32 0.77
CA SER A 179 -18.79 -12.75 -0.54
C SER A 179 -19.59 -13.73 -1.41
N SER A 180 -19.55 -15.03 -1.10
CA SER A 180 -20.41 -16.03 -1.75
C SER A 180 -21.90 -15.81 -1.48
N SER A 181 -22.28 -15.03 -0.46
CA SER A 181 -23.68 -14.74 -0.16
C SER A 181 -24.32 -13.72 -1.11
N LEU A 182 -23.56 -12.74 -1.63
CA LEU A 182 -24.12 -11.71 -2.53
C LEU A 182 -24.32 -12.21 -3.96
N VAL A 183 -23.41 -13.04 -4.47
CA VAL A 183 -23.55 -13.61 -5.83
C VAL A 183 -24.70 -14.63 -5.90
N VAL A 184 -24.90 -15.44 -4.86
CA VAL A 184 -26.04 -16.37 -4.78
C VAL A 184 -27.37 -15.62 -4.69
N LEU A 185 -27.42 -14.50 -3.97
CA LEU A 185 -28.65 -13.70 -3.85
C LEU A 185 -29.03 -13.01 -5.18
N VAL A 186 -28.05 -12.53 -5.94
CA VAL A 186 -28.26 -11.94 -7.28
C VAL A 186 -28.69 -13.01 -8.29
N VAL A 187 -28.11 -14.21 -8.26
CA VAL A 187 -28.51 -15.32 -9.15
C VAL A 187 -29.93 -15.81 -8.83
N LEU A 188 -30.31 -15.88 -7.56
CA LEU A 188 -31.68 -16.24 -7.16
C LEU A 188 -32.72 -15.18 -7.53
N MET A 189 -32.38 -13.88 -7.44
CA MET A 189 -33.27 -12.80 -7.90
C MET A 189 -33.47 -12.81 -9.42
N ILE A 190 -32.43 -13.10 -10.20
CA ILE A 190 -32.52 -13.21 -11.65
C ILE A 190 -33.38 -14.43 -12.03
N LEU A 191 -33.17 -15.59 -11.41
CA LEU A 191 -33.99 -16.78 -11.64
C LEU A 191 -35.45 -16.56 -11.23
N GLY A 192 -35.71 -15.84 -10.15
CA GLY A 192 -37.07 -15.46 -9.73
C GLY A 192 -37.79 -14.54 -10.71
N LEU A 193 -37.07 -13.65 -11.40
CA LEU A 193 -37.62 -12.78 -12.45
C LEU A 193 -37.92 -13.50 -13.77
N PHE A 194 -37.27 -14.65 -14.03
CA PHE A 194 -37.55 -15.48 -15.22
C PHE A 194 -38.60 -16.58 -14.97
N MET A 195 -38.98 -16.81 -13.70
CA MET A 195 -40.04 -17.75 -13.32
C MET A 195 -41.38 -17.07 -12.94
N MET A 196 -41.45 -15.74 -13.04
CA MET A 196 -42.70 -14.97 -13.16
C MET A 196 -42.93 -14.63 -14.63
#